data_AF-A0A1E4RRD8-F1
#
_entry.id   AF-A0A1E4RRD8-F1
#
_cell.length_a   1.000
_cell.length_b   1.000
_cell.length_c   1.000
_cell.angle_alpha   90.00
_cell.angle_beta   90.00
_cell.angle_gamma   90.00
#
_symmetry.space_group_name_H-M   'P 1'
#
loop_
_entity.id
_entity.type
_entity.pdbx_description
1 polymer ?
#
loop_
_entity_poly.entity_id
_entity_poly.type
_entity_poly.pdbx_seq_one_letter_code
_entity_poly.pdbx_strand_id
1 'polypeptide(L)'
;MSYSTLFPDISIFEEEEKEEKAAGAFIATEWGLKKIGTLQSRLESLESKRGGRRFFGVKFEYSSFLSHILINLANETFGYDGWSSEILECILVNASCHQATENSEARHSVHFMSRVRVTLQDGTVCDGMGKGEATNMPHKYMCYSKAKKQAVTDAIKNAIIGFYDKLILQEVGQLTSESDPLLFLQNDVRVKIEDD
;
A
#
# COMPACT_ATOMS: atom_id res chain seq x y z
N MET A 1 -30.35 14.15 41.81
CA MET A 1 -30.98 14.25 40.47
C MET A 1 -30.06 13.49 39.53
N SER A 2 -30.51 12.32 39.05
CA SER A 2 -29.75 11.46 38.14
C SER A 2 -29.88 12.02 36.73
N TYR A 3 -28.79 12.53 36.15
CA TYR A 3 -28.76 12.96 34.76
C TYR A 3 -28.43 11.75 33.89
N SER A 4 -29.40 11.27 33.12
CA SER A 4 -29.19 10.26 32.08
C SER A 4 -28.42 10.90 30.93
N THR A 5 -27.16 10.50 30.74
CA THR A 5 -26.37 10.82 29.55
C THR A 5 -26.97 10.07 28.35
N LEU A 6 -27.80 10.75 27.57
CA LEU A 6 -28.49 10.17 26.41
C LEU A 6 -27.56 9.90 25.22
N PHE A 7 -26.33 10.43 25.25
CA PHE A 7 -25.31 10.17 24.24
C PHE A 7 -23.94 10.11 24.93
N PRO A 8 -23.15 9.04 24.74
CA PRO A 8 -21.76 9.00 25.17
C PRO A 8 -20.95 10.10 24.45
N ASP A 9 -19.95 10.64 25.15
CA ASP A 9 -19.10 11.71 24.63
C ASP A 9 -18.33 11.24 23.39
N ILE A 10 -18.31 12.05 22.33
CA ILE A 10 -17.76 11.64 21.03
C ILE A 10 -16.24 11.41 21.10
N SER A 11 -15.59 12.01 22.11
CA SER A 11 -14.18 11.79 22.44
C SER A 11 -13.87 10.34 22.81
N ILE A 12 -14.83 9.60 23.36
CA ILE A 12 -14.66 8.18 23.71
C ILE A 12 -14.45 7.35 22.45
N PHE A 13 -15.20 7.64 21.38
CA PHE A 13 -15.03 6.97 20.09
C PHE A 13 -13.74 7.40 19.38
N GLU A 14 -13.31 8.66 19.53
CA GLU A 14 -12.00 9.11 19.02
C GLU A 14 -10.81 8.49 19.78
N GLU A 15 -10.98 8.23 21.08
CA GLU A 15 -9.98 7.56 21.92
C GLU A 15 -9.92 6.06 21.64
N GLU A 16 -11.06 5.38 21.47
CA GLU A 16 -11.15 3.98 21.04
C GLU A 16 -10.54 3.78 19.64
N GLU A 17 -10.83 4.67 18.68
CA GLU A 17 -10.20 4.64 17.35
C GLU A 17 -8.67 4.84 17.42
N LYS A 18 -8.18 5.65 18.36
CA LYS A 18 -6.74 5.88 18.55
C LYS A 18 -6.06 4.70 19.22
N GLU A 19 -6.70 4.05 20.20
CA GLU A 19 -6.15 2.85 20.85
C GLU A 19 -6.13 1.64 19.91
N GLU A 20 -7.18 1.41 19.12
CA GLU A 20 -7.18 0.35 18.09
C GLU A 20 -6.13 0.60 16.98
N LYS A 21 -5.97 1.86 16.55
CA LYS A 21 -4.94 2.23 15.56
C LYS A 21 -3.51 2.22 16.11
N ALA A 22 -3.32 2.37 17.43
CA ALA A 22 -2.00 2.39 18.06
C ALA A 22 -1.49 1.00 18.48
N ALA A 23 -2.38 0.05 18.79
CA ALA A 23 -2.00 -1.28 19.26
C ALA A 23 -1.56 -2.25 18.14
N GLY A 24 -1.90 -1.97 16.88
CA GLY A 24 -1.64 -2.85 15.73
C GLY A 24 -0.29 -2.64 15.05
N ALA A 25 0.82 -2.58 15.80
CA ALA A 25 2.14 -2.65 15.18
C ALA A 25 2.41 -4.07 14.64
N PHE A 26 2.17 -4.23 13.34
CA PHE A 26 3.11 -4.85 12.40
C PHE A 26 3.33 -6.38 12.47
N ILE A 27 2.27 -7.17 12.65
CA ILE A 27 2.32 -8.60 12.31
C ILE A 27 1.11 -8.90 11.44
N ALA A 28 1.33 -9.23 10.17
CA ALA A 28 0.25 -9.71 9.32
C ALA A 28 -0.28 -11.01 9.95
N THR A 29 -1.59 -11.09 10.11
CA THR A 29 -2.28 -12.26 10.63
C THR A 29 -1.99 -13.47 9.72
N GLU A 30 -2.08 -14.70 10.23
CA GLU A 30 -1.89 -15.91 9.40
C GLU A 30 -2.77 -15.90 8.12
N TRP A 31 -4.00 -15.38 8.25
CA TRP A 31 -4.89 -15.14 7.12
C TRP A 31 -4.26 -14.17 6.09
N GLY A 32 -3.76 -13.03 6.55
CA GLY A 32 -3.14 -12.00 5.72
C GLY A 32 -1.94 -12.56 4.96
N LEU A 33 -1.04 -13.27 5.64
CA LEU A 33 0.12 -13.92 5.03
C LEU A 33 -0.29 -14.89 3.91
N LYS A 34 -1.26 -15.77 4.18
CA LYS A 34 -1.75 -16.74 3.18
C LYS A 34 -2.33 -16.06 1.95
N LYS A 35 -3.08 -14.97 2.16
CA LYS A 35 -3.70 -14.20 1.08
C LYS A 35 -2.68 -13.40 0.28
N ILE A 36 -1.72 -12.77 0.95
CA ILE A 36 -0.62 -12.04 0.32
C ILE A 36 0.24 -13.02 -0.50
N GLY A 37 0.58 -14.19 0.03
CA GLY A 37 1.29 -15.24 -0.73
C GLY A 37 0.49 -15.76 -1.94
N THR A 38 -0.84 -15.88 -1.81
CA THR A 38 -1.71 -16.21 -2.96
C THR A 38 -1.70 -15.11 -4.02
N LEU A 39 -1.76 -13.83 -3.60
CA LEU A 39 -1.67 -12.68 -4.51
C LEU A 39 -0.33 -12.68 -5.24
N GLN A 40 0.78 -12.91 -4.54
CA GLN A 40 2.11 -13.01 -5.12
C GLN A 40 2.18 -14.12 -6.18
N SER A 41 1.76 -15.34 -5.85
CA SER A 41 1.78 -16.46 -6.79
C SER A 41 0.95 -16.17 -8.06
N ARG A 42 -0.19 -15.48 -7.92
CA ARG A 42 -0.99 -15.07 -9.07
C ARG A 42 -0.34 -13.96 -9.88
N LEU A 43 0.31 -12.99 -9.22
CA LEU A 43 1.07 -11.92 -9.85
C LEU A 43 2.21 -12.49 -10.72
N GLU A 44 2.98 -13.43 -10.16
CA GLU A 44 4.04 -14.16 -10.87
C GLU A 44 3.49 -14.99 -12.04
N SER A 45 2.32 -15.61 -11.88
CA SER A 45 1.64 -16.32 -12.97
C SER A 45 1.25 -15.38 -14.12
N LEU A 46 0.75 -14.18 -13.80
CA LEU A 46 0.43 -13.15 -14.79
C LEU A 46 1.69 -12.63 -15.49
N GLU A 47 2.78 -12.44 -14.75
CA GLU A 47 4.07 -12.05 -15.29
C GLU A 47 4.59 -13.11 -16.26
N SER A 48 4.61 -14.38 -15.87
CA SER A 48 5.07 -15.50 -16.71
C SER A 48 4.28 -15.59 -18.03
N LYS A 49 2.95 -15.44 -17.97
CA LYS A 49 2.08 -15.42 -19.16
C LYS A 49 2.35 -14.23 -20.08
N ARG A 50 2.83 -13.10 -19.54
CA ARG A 50 3.22 -11.89 -20.31
C ARG A 50 4.67 -11.91 -20.78
N GLY A 51 5.57 -12.56 -20.02
CA GLY A 51 7.02 -12.60 -20.21
C GLY A 51 7.47 -13.28 -21.50
N GLY A 52 6.58 -14.02 -22.18
CA GLY A 52 6.78 -14.47 -23.56
C GLY A 52 6.79 -13.32 -24.58
N ARG A 53 6.24 -12.15 -24.24
CA ARG A 53 6.27 -10.92 -25.05
C ARG A 53 7.29 -9.94 -24.46
N ARG A 54 8.58 -10.22 -24.66
CA ARG A 54 9.64 -9.22 -24.46
C ARG A 54 9.41 -8.06 -25.44
N PHE A 55 8.64 -7.04 -25.04
CA PHE A 55 8.55 -5.80 -25.78
C PHE A 55 9.83 -4.99 -25.44
N PHE A 56 10.81 -4.98 -26.34
CA PHE A 56 12.03 -4.17 -26.27
C PHE A 56 13.01 -4.43 -25.10
N GLY A 57 13.13 -5.66 -24.60
CA GLY A 57 14.24 -6.01 -23.68
C GLY A 57 14.24 -5.30 -22.31
N VAL A 58 13.17 -4.56 -21.98
CA VAL A 58 12.97 -3.96 -20.66
C VAL A 58 12.40 -5.01 -19.73
N LYS A 59 13.00 -5.17 -18.55
CA LYS A 59 12.51 -6.05 -17.49
C LYS A 59 11.07 -5.63 -17.15
N PHE A 60 10.12 -6.58 -17.20
CA PHE A 60 8.74 -6.31 -16.83
C PHE A 60 8.70 -6.03 -15.33
N GLU A 61 8.67 -4.77 -14.95
CA GLU A 61 8.50 -4.35 -13.56
C GLU A 61 7.01 -4.36 -13.22
N TYR A 62 6.65 -4.71 -11.97
CA TYR A 62 5.25 -4.78 -11.52
C TYR A 62 4.47 -3.46 -11.75
N SER A 63 5.18 -2.34 -11.88
CA SER A 63 4.65 -1.02 -12.26
C SER A 63 3.92 -1.00 -13.63
N SER A 64 4.26 -1.91 -14.55
CA SER A 64 3.69 -1.99 -15.90
C SER A 64 2.27 -2.58 -15.95
N PHE A 65 1.81 -3.24 -14.88
CA PHE A 65 0.46 -3.80 -14.86
C PHE A 65 -0.60 -2.69 -14.93
N LEU A 66 -1.64 -2.92 -15.75
CA LEU A 66 -2.78 -2.04 -15.82
C LEU A 66 -3.55 -2.11 -14.51
N SER A 67 -3.99 -0.95 -14.00
CA SER A 67 -4.60 -0.84 -12.68
C SER A 67 -5.82 -1.73 -12.50
N HIS A 68 -6.67 -1.85 -13.52
CA HIS A 68 -7.86 -2.72 -13.46
C HIS A 68 -7.51 -4.20 -13.29
N ILE A 69 -6.35 -4.66 -13.78
CA ILE A 69 -5.90 -6.04 -13.60
C ILE A 69 -5.52 -6.28 -12.13
N LEU A 70 -4.79 -5.34 -11.52
CA LEU A 70 -4.37 -5.44 -10.12
C LEU A 70 -5.57 -5.32 -9.17
N ILE A 71 -6.51 -4.42 -9.46
CA ILE A 71 -7.75 -4.26 -8.67
C ILE A 71 -8.60 -5.52 -8.76
N ASN A 72 -8.80 -6.08 -9.95
CA ASN A 72 -9.55 -7.34 -10.10
C ASN A 72 -8.84 -8.49 -9.40
N LEU A 73 -7.51 -8.57 -9.51
CA LEU A 73 -6.73 -9.58 -8.83
C LEU A 73 -6.89 -9.48 -7.31
N ALA A 74 -6.81 -8.26 -6.75
CA ALA A 74 -7.05 -8.00 -5.34
C ALA A 74 -8.45 -8.44 -4.90
N ASN A 75 -9.49 -8.11 -5.69
CA ASN A 75 -10.86 -8.55 -5.43
C ASN A 75 -11.00 -10.08 -5.45
N GLU A 76 -10.31 -10.78 -6.36
CA GLU A 76 -10.34 -12.24 -6.43
C GLU A 76 -9.55 -12.91 -5.29
N THR A 77 -8.49 -12.27 -4.78
CA THR A 77 -7.65 -12.84 -3.72
C THR A 77 -8.18 -12.55 -2.34
N PHE A 78 -8.45 -11.28 -2.05
CA PHE A 78 -8.89 -10.80 -0.74
C PHE A 78 -10.39 -10.90 -0.56
N GLY A 79 -11.17 -10.81 -1.65
CA GLY A 79 -12.61 -10.58 -1.61
C GLY A 79 -12.91 -9.11 -1.91
N TYR A 80 -14.14 -8.82 -2.34
CA TYR A 80 -14.57 -7.45 -2.65
C TYR A 80 -14.71 -6.57 -1.38
N ASP A 81 -14.94 -7.21 -0.24
CA ASP A 81 -15.05 -6.66 1.11
C ASP A 81 -13.76 -6.87 1.93
N GLY A 82 -12.81 -7.64 1.41
CA GLY A 82 -11.58 -8.02 2.11
C GLY A 82 -10.48 -6.96 2.13
N TRP A 83 -10.68 -5.83 1.45
CA TRP A 83 -9.73 -4.72 1.42
C TRP A 83 -10.42 -3.37 1.17
N SER A 84 -9.77 -2.30 1.61
CA SER A 84 -10.21 -0.92 1.41
C SER A 84 -9.01 -0.03 1.08
N SER A 85 -9.27 1.14 0.49
CA SER A 85 -8.22 2.11 0.16
C SER A 85 -8.59 3.51 0.64
N GLU A 86 -7.62 4.20 1.24
CA GLU A 86 -7.76 5.57 1.74
C GLU A 86 -6.70 6.48 1.12
N ILE A 87 -7.12 7.63 0.60
CA ILE A 87 -6.19 8.64 0.09
C ILE A 87 -5.70 9.46 1.28
N LEU A 88 -4.44 9.25 1.66
CA LEU A 88 -3.83 9.98 2.77
C LEU A 88 -3.34 11.36 2.34
N GLU A 89 -2.78 11.45 1.13
CA GLU A 89 -2.20 12.70 0.65
C GLU A 89 -2.26 12.79 -0.88
N CYS A 90 -2.46 13.99 -1.40
CA CYS A 90 -2.35 14.29 -2.83
C CYS A 90 -1.79 15.70 -3.01
N ILE A 91 -0.49 15.78 -3.31
CA ILE A 91 0.25 17.04 -3.44
C ILE A 91 0.59 17.37 -4.88
N LEU A 92 0.53 18.66 -5.19
CA LEU A 92 1.05 19.21 -6.44
C LEU A 92 2.57 19.34 -6.30
N VAL A 93 3.31 18.67 -7.17
CA VAL A 93 4.78 18.72 -7.19
C VAL A 93 5.26 19.80 -8.13
N ASN A 94 4.65 19.92 -9.31
CA ASN A 94 5.02 20.93 -10.30
C ASN A 94 3.78 21.37 -11.09
N ALA A 95 3.70 22.65 -11.43
CA ALA A 95 2.75 23.17 -12.38
C ALA A 95 3.42 24.19 -13.30
N SER A 96 3.20 24.03 -14.60
CA SER A 96 3.60 25.02 -15.61
C SER A 96 2.40 25.43 -16.45
N CYS A 97 2.41 26.69 -16.88
CA CYS A 97 1.40 27.28 -17.72
C CYS A 97 2.08 28.08 -18.81
N HIS A 98 1.86 27.68 -20.06
CA HIS A 98 2.21 28.49 -21.22
C HIS A 98 1.04 29.44 -21.48
N GLN A 99 1.31 30.75 -21.38
CA GLN A 99 0.30 31.76 -21.66
C GLN A 99 -0.12 31.70 -23.12
N ALA A 100 -1.38 32.04 -23.39
CA ALA A 100 -1.88 32.16 -24.75
C ALA A 100 -1.12 33.28 -25.48
N THR A 101 -0.70 33.01 -26.71
CA THR A 101 -0.16 34.01 -27.64
C THR A 101 -1.18 34.27 -28.74
N GLU A 102 -0.94 35.29 -29.59
CA GLU A 102 -1.83 35.61 -30.72
C GLU A 102 -2.13 34.41 -31.63
N ASN A 103 -1.23 33.41 -31.68
CA ASN A 103 -1.35 32.21 -32.51
C ASN A 103 -1.53 30.90 -31.71
N SER A 104 -1.60 30.94 -30.37
CA SER A 104 -1.71 29.70 -29.58
C SER A 104 -2.54 29.86 -28.31
N GLU A 105 -3.40 28.88 -28.04
CA GLU A 105 -4.15 28.80 -26.79
C GLU A 105 -3.25 28.51 -25.59
N ALA A 106 -3.69 28.91 -24.40
CA ALA A 106 -2.98 28.60 -23.17
C ALA A 106 -2.89 27.08 -22.96
N ARG A 107 -1.72 26.60 -22.55
CA ARG A 107 -1.47 25.17 -22.30
C ARG A 107 -0.98 24.96 -20.88
N HIS A 108 -1.58 24.00 -20.20
CA HIS A 108 -1.30 23.68 -18.81
C HIS A 108 -0.66 22.31 -18.69
N SER A 109 0.39 22.23 -17.87
CA SER A 109 1.01 20.97 -17.48
C SER A 109 1.14 20.89 -15.97
N VAL A 110 0.85 19.75 -15.37
CA VAL A 110 0.95 19.54 -13.93
C VAL A 110 1.48 18.15 -13.60
N HIS A 111 2.18 18.06 -12.47
CA HIS A 111 2.66 16.83 -11.87
C HIS A 111 2.14 16.73 -10.43
N PHE A 112 1.51 15.61 -10.11
CA PHE A 112 0.97 15.28 -8.79
C PHE A 112 1.63 14.02 -8.25
N MET A 113 1.79 14.01 -6.93
CA MET A 113 2.16 12.83 -6.17
C MET A 113 1.04 12.53 -5.17
N SER A 114 0.68 11.26 -5.01
CA SER A 114 -0.33 10.84 -4.04
C SER A 114 0.20 9.70 -3.19
N ARG A 115 -0.20 9.70 -1.92
CA ARG A 115 0.01 8.60 -0.99
C ARG A 115 -1.34 8.01 -0.64
N VAL A 116 -1.46 6.71 -0.83
CA VAL A 116 -2.68 5.94 -0.56
C VAL A 116 -2.34 4.81 0.40
N ARG A 117 -3.20 4.55 1.36
CA ARG A 117 -3.14 3.38 2.23
C ARG A 117 -4.16 2.36 1.78
N VAL A 118 -3.73 1.11 1.70
CA VAL A 118 -4.61 -0.04 1.51
C VAL A 118 -4.66 -0.82 2.81
N THR A 119 -5.86 -1.07 3.31
CA THR A 119 -6.10 -1.79 4.57
C THR A 119 -6.87 -3.06 4.25
N LEU A 120 -6.34 -4.21 4.66
CA LEU A 120 -7.01 -5.49 4.56
C LEU A 120 -7.99 -5.67 5.73
N GLN A 121 -8.94 -6.61 5.58
CA GLN A 121 -9.92 -6.92 6.63
C GLN A 121 -9.31 -7.37 7.97
N ASP A 122 -8.06 -7.84 7.96
CA ASP A 122 -7.35 -8.29 9.15
C ASP A 122 -6.58 -7.15 9.84
N GLY A 123 -6.75 -5.91 9.36
CA GLY A 123 -6.06 -4.72 9.87
C GLY A 123 -4.68 -4.50 9.25
N THR A 124 -4.19 -5.39 8.39
CA THR A 124 -2.89 -5.21 7.73
C THR A 124 -2.96 -4.01 6.78
N VAL A 125 -2.10 -3.02 7.00
CA VAL A 125 -2.00 -1.82 6.17
C VAL A 125 -0.78 -1.84 5.27
N CYS A 126 -0.90 -1.31 4.07
CA CYS A 126 0.23 -1.01 3.18
C CYS A 126 0.05 0.35 2.52
N ASP A 127 1.07 1.21 2.65
CA ASP A 127 1.08 2.54 2.07
C ASP A 127 1.80 2.49 0.72
N GLY A 128 1.17 3.03 -0.32
CA GLY A 128 1.74 3.18 -1.66
C GLY A 128 1.88 4.64 -2.05
N MET A 129 2.96 4.96 -2.76
CA MET A 129 3.15 6.27 -3.39
C MET A 129 2.96 6.16 -4.89
N GLY A 130 2.27 7.12 -5.49
CA GLY A 130 1.97 7.15 -6.91
C GLY A 130 2.22 8.51 -7.54
N LYS A 131 2.48 8.51 -8.84
CA LYS A 131 2.75 9.72 -9.61
C LYS A 131 1.74 9.87 -10.74
N GLY A 132 1.36 11.11 -11.01
CA GLY A 132 0.43 11.42 -12.09
C GLY A 132 0.84 12.69 -12.79
N GLU A 133 0.79 12.67 -14.12
CA GLU A 133 1.13 13.83 -14.93
C GLU A 133 0.07 14.08 -15.99
N ALA A 134 -0.13 15.35 -16.29
CA ALA A 134 -0.89 15.76 -17.45
C ALA A 134 -0.13 16.91 -18.09
N THR A 135 0.25 16.74 -19.35
CA THR A 135 1.02 17.73 -20.10
C THR A 135 0.18 18.28 -21.25
N ASN A 136 0.41 19.54 -21.59
CA ASN A 136 -0.13 20.20 -22.78
C ASN A 136 -1.68 20.18 -22.89
N MET A 137 -2.37 20.30 -21.76
CA MET A 137 -3.84 20.30 -21.73
C MET A 137 -4.40 21.71 -21.98
N PRO A 138 -5.52 21.85 -22.72
CA PRO A 138 -6.11 23.15 -23.05
C PRO A 138 -6.76 23.85 -21.85
N HIS A 139 -7.22 23.08 -20.86
CA HIS A 139 -7.89 23.64 -19.68
C HIS A 139 -7.24 23.17 -18.38
N LYS A 140 -7.05 24.10 -17.44
CA LYS A 140 -6.48 23.84 -16.12
C LYS A 140 -7.23 22.75 -15.36
N TYR A 141 -8.57 22.80 -15.32
CA TYR A 141 -9.37 21.81 -14.59
C TYR A 141 -9.20 20.38 -15.14
N MET A 142 -9.14 20.22 -16.46
CA MET A 142 -8.89 18.93 -17.12
C MET A 142 -7.51 18.38 -16.75
N CYS A 143 -6.50 19.25 -16.77
CA CYS A 143 -5.13 18.91 -16.42
C CYS A 143 -5.03 18.38 -14.98
N TYR A 144 -5.60 19.11 -14.03
CA TYR A 144 -5.63 18.73 -12.61
C TYR A 144 -6.41 17.44 -12.37
N SER A 145 -7.59 17.29 -12.98
CA SER A 145 -8.41 16.08 -12.82
C SER A 145 -7.70 14.83 -13.35
N LYS A 146 -7.08 14.92 -14.53
CA LYS A 146 -6.32 13.81 -15.12
C LYS A 146 -5.12 13.41 -14.26
N ALA A 147 -4.27 14.37 -13.90
CA ALA A 147 -3.06 14.09 -13.13
C ALA A 147 -3.38 13.53 -11.73
N LYS A 148 -4.38 14.09 -11.03
CA LYS A 148 -4.80 13.57 -9.72
C LYS A 148 -5.32 12.13 -9.80
N LYS A 149 -6.20 11.83 -10.77
CA LYS A 149 -6.74 10.48 -10.98
C LYS A 149 -5.63 9.48 -11.27
N GLN A 150 -4.67 9.87 -12.12
CA GLN A 150 -3.52 9.02 -12.44
C GLN A 150 -2.64 8.79 -11.21
N ALA A 151 -2.33 9.83 -10.43
CA ALA A 151 -1.50 9.72 -9.23
C ALA A 151 -2.12 8.79 -8.18
N VAL A 152 -3.42 8.93 -7.91
CA VAL A 152 -4.15 8.07 -6.96
C VAL A 152 -4.20 6.62 -7.46
N THR A 153 -4.52 6.43 -8.75
CA THR A 153 -4.57 5.09 -9.34
C THR A 153 -3.21 4.40 -9.27
N ASP A 154 -2.13 5.14 -9.53
CA ASP A 154 -0.77 4.62 -9.45
C ASP A 154 -0.36 4.27 -8.03
N ALA A 155 -0.77 5.09 -7.05
CA ALA A 155 -0.53 4.83 -5.63
C ALA A 155 -1.23 3.56 -5.15
N ILE A 156 -2.47 3.32 -5.58
CA ILE A 156 -3.21 2.09 -5.28
C ILE A 156 -2.48 0.86 -5.83
N LYS A 157 -2.01 0.91 -7.10
CA LYS A 157 -1.25 -0.19 -7.69
C LYS A 157 -0.01 -0.50 -6.83
N ASN A 158 0.74 0.53 -6.47
CA ASN A 158 1.99 0.38 -5.73
C ASN A 158 1.74 -0.12 -4.30
N ALA A 159 0.64 0.28 -3.66
CA ALA A 159 0.22 -0.26 -2.36
C ALA A 159 -0.11 -1.76 -2.45
N ILE A 160 -0.85 -2.19 -3.48
CA ILE A 160 -1.21 -3.61 -3.68
C ILE A 160 0.05 -4.45 -3.94
N ILE A 161 0.98 -3.96 -4.75
CA ILE A 161 2.25 -4.65 -5.02
C ILE A 161 3.13 -4.67 -3.76
N GLY A 162 3.16 -3.59 -2.99
CA GLY A 162 3.99 -3.45 -1.79
C GLY A 162 3.64 -4.40 -0.63
N PHE A 163 2.49 -5.09 -0.68
CA PHE A 163 2.21 -6.15 0.28
C PHE A 163 3.23 -7.29 0.25
N TYR A 164 3.87 -7.55 -0.91
CA TYR A 164 4.96 -8.50 -1.03
C TYR A 164 6.17 -8.11 -0.15
N ASP A 165 6.59 -6.86 -0.20
CA ASP A 165 7.72 -6.38 0.59
C ASP A 165 7.45 -6.55 2.08
N LYS A 166 6.19 -6.38 2.51
CA LYS A 166 5.77 -6.62 3.90
C LYS A 166 5.84 -8.09 4.31
N LEU A 167 5.51 -9.03 3.41
CA LEU A 167 5.64 -10.46 3.68
C LEU A 167 7.10 -10.84 3.94
N ILE A 168 8.02 -10.36 3.09
CA ILE A 168 9.46 -10.62 3.27
C ILE A 168 9.97 -10.05 4.59
N LEU A 169 9.59 -8.82 4.92
CA LEU A 169 10.03 -8.19 6.16
C LEU A 169 9.57 -8.98 7.39
N GLN A 170 8.39 -9.59 7.34
CA GLN A 170 7.89 -10.43 8.42
C GLN A 170 8.66 -11.75 8.53
N GLU A 171 8.94 -12.42 7.41
CA GLU A 171 9.75 -13.65 7.40
C GLU A 171 11.18 -13.41 7.89
N VAL A 172 11.82 -12.32 7.45
CA VAL A 172 13.17 -11.93 7.91
C VAL A 172 13.16 -11.56 9.40
N GLY A 173 12.15 -10.84 9.86
CA GLY A 173 12.00 -10.48 11.27
C GLY A 173 11.90 -11.71 12.18
N GLN A 174 11.12 -12.74 11.77
CA GLN A 174 11.00 -14.00 12.50
C GLN A 174 12.35 -14.72 12.60
N LEU A 175 13.10 -14.80 11.50
CA LEU A 175 14.45 -15.40 11.50
C LEU A 175 15.40 -14.69 12.45
N THR A 176 15.36 -13.36 12.54
CA THR A 176 16.21 -12.61 13.48
C THR A 176 15.85 -12.83 14.94
N SER A 177 14.57 -13.06 15.26
CA SER A 177 14.13 -13.36 16.62
C SER A 177 14.45 -14.80 17.06
N GLU A 178 14.40 -15.76 16.14
CA GLU A 178 14.75 -17.16 16.43
C GLU A 178 16.26 -17.41 16.47
N SER A 179 17.05 -16.56 15.79
CA SER A 179 18.52 -16.69 15.73
C SER A 179 19.27 -15.87 16.77
N ASP A 180 18.59 -15.29 17.77
CA ASP A 180 19.25 -14.58 18.87
C ASP A 180 20.25 -15.52 19.58
N PRO A 181 21.57 -15.28 19.46
CA PRO A 181 22.59 -16.19 20.01
C PRO A 181 22.58 -16.22 21.54
N LEU A 182 21.86 -15.29 22.18
CA LEU A 182 21.70 -15.23 23.64
C LEU A 182 20.64 -16.22 24.18
N LEU A 183 19.70 -16.69 23.36
CA LEU A 183 18.73 -17.73 23.77
C LEU A 183 19.38 -19.13 23.81
N PHE A 184 20.37 -19.39 22.96
CA PHE A 184 21.13 -20.64 22.99
C PHE A 184 22.03 -20.75 24.24
N LEU A 185 22.63 -19.64 24.68
CA LEU A 185 23.49 -19.64 25.88
C LEU A 185 22.71 -19.87 27.18
N GLN A 186 21.42 -19.56 27.23
CA GLN A 186 20.64 -19.71 28.46
C GLN A 186 20.10 -21.13 28.66
N ASN A 187 19.98 -21.92 27.59
CA ASN A 187 19.56 -23.32 27.66
C ASN A 187 20.72 -24.30 27.88
N ASP A 188 21.95 -23.97 27.47
CA ASP A 188 23.13 -24.83 27.70
C ASP A 188 23.69 -24.75 29.13
N VAL A 189 23.39 -23.68 29.88
CA VAL A 189 23.88 -23.52 31.28
C VAL A 189 23.06 -24.35 32.28
N ARG A 190 21.84 -24.77 31.93
CA ARG A 190 20.96 -25.52 32.86
C ARG A 190 21.21 -27.03 32.92
N VAL A 191 22.08 -27.60 32.08
CA VAL A 191 22.29 -29.05 31.99
C VAL A 191 23.53 -29.54 32.77
N LYS A 192 24.22 -28.68 33.53
CA LYS A 192 25.46 -29.07 34.26
C LYS A 192 25.50 -28.64 35.72
N ILE A 193 24.46 -28.91 36.52
CA ILE A 193 24.60 -28.96 37.98
C ILE A 193 23.59 -29.98 38.56
N GLU A 194 23.87 -31.26 38.38
CA GLU A 194 23.36 -32.35 39.23
C GLU A 194 24.15 -33.59 38.83
N ASP A 195 25.28 -33.81 39.51
CA ASP A 195 25.94 -35.11 39.75
C ASP A 195 27.33 -34.82 40.35
N ASP A 196 27.37 -34.70 41.67
CA ASP A 196 28.47 -35.14 42.56
C ASP A 196 27.99 -35.10 44.03
#